data_AF-A0A352XWS8-F1
#
_entry.id   AF-A0A352XWS8-F1
#
_cell.length_a   1.000
_cell.length_b   1.000
_cell.length_c   1.000
_cell.angle_alpha   90.00
_cell.angle_beta   90.00
_cell.angle_gamma   90.00
#
_symmetry.space_group_name_H-M   'P 1'
#
loop_
_entity.id
_entity.type
_entity.pdbx_description
1 polymer ?
#
loop_
_entity_poly.entity_id
_entity_poly.type
_entity_poly.pdbx_seq_one_letter_code
_entity_poly.pdbx_strand_id
1 'polypeptide(L)'
;MAHTNHDGSIWSNVTLGANRRHGPGSNFAIIDKLPADQPLIVLCYTRGDTESWTASNGQSYTSDAWDFVVTGDQDRGGYVADVLIYTDGDITQQLGAQGTCDALRQRLANP
;
A
#
# COMPACT_ATOMS: atom_id res chain seq x y z
N MET A 1 -5.30 -19.07 -11.52
CA MET A 1 -4.56 -17.96 -12.17
C MET A 1 -3.77 -17.28 -11.08
N ALA A 2 -2.46 -17.12 -11.22
CA ALA A 2 -1.63 -16.57 -10.15
C ALA A 2 -1.95 -15.09 -10.00
N HIS A 3 -2.80 -14.78 -9.02
CA HIS A 3 -2.89 -13.44 -8.45
C HIS A 3 -1.55 -13.23 -7.75
N THR A 4 -0.60 -12.57 -8.39
CA THR A 4 0.66 -12.20 -7.75
C THR A 4 0.34 -11.14 -6.72
N ASN A 5 -0.13 -11.60 -5.56
CA ASN A 5 -0.08 -10.87 -4.32
C ASN A 5 1.41 -10.57 -4.06
N HIS A 6 1.74 -9.32 -3.78
CA HIS A 6 3.11 -8.91 -3.49
C HIS A 6 3.27 -8.81 -1.98
N ASP A 7 4.28 -9.46 -1.43
CA ASP A 7 4.63 -9.30 -0.03
C ASP A 7 5.30 -7.94 0.17
N GLY A 8 4.97 -7.29 1.28
CA GLY A 8 5.61 -6.06 1.70
C GLY A 8 5.66 -5.96 3.22
N SER A 9 6.31 -4.93 3.71
CA SER A 9 6.30 -4.59 5.13
C SER A 9 6.28 -3.09 5.33
N ILE A 10 5.75 -2.63 6.46
CA ILE A 10 5.93 -1.22 6.83
C ILE A 10 7.40 -0.95 7.10
N TRP A 11 7.93 0.13 6.55
CA TRP A 11 9.33 0.51 6.76
C TRP A 11 9.72 0.49 8.25
N SER A 12 10.85 -0.13 8.55
CA SER A 12 11.35 -0.37 9.92
C SER A 12 11.54 0.91 10.75
N ASN A 13 11.72 2.05 10.10
CA ASN A 13 11.96 3.34 10.73
C ASN A 13 10.71 4.25 10.78
N VAL A 14 9.53 3.72 10.49
CA VAL A 14 8.26 4.42 10.73
C VAL A 14 7.99 4.44 12.24
N THR A 15 8.20 5.60 12.88
CA THR A 15 8.18 5.71 14.35
C THR A 15 6.78 5.77 14.97
N LEU A 16 5.80 6.34 14.26
CA LEU A 16 4.43 6.53 14.76
C LEU A 16 3.41 5.54 14.18
N GLY A 17 3.90 4.53 13.44
CA GLY A 17 3.10 3.65 12.59
C GLY A 17 2.62 4.32 11.30
N ALA A 18 2.39 3.51 10.28
CA ALA A 18 1.80 3.95 9.02
C ALA A 18 0.28 3.97 9.13
N ASN A 19 -0.35 5.08 8.72
CA ASN A 19 -1.81 5.18 8.73
C ASN A 19 -2.38 4.32 7.60
N ARG A 20 -3.19 3.33 7.95
CA ARG A 20 -4.02 2.61 7.00
C ARG A 20 -5.40 3.22 6.95
N ARG A 21 -5.90 3.52 5.76
CA ARG A 21 -7.10 4.35 5.55
C ARG A 21 -8.15 3.64 4.72
N HIS A 22 -9.39 4.10 4.83
CA HIS A 22 -10.50 3.62 4.00
C HIS A 22 -10.44 4.04 2.53
N GLY A 23 -9.55 4.97 2.17
CA GLY A 23 -9.34 5.41 0.80
C GLY A 23 -7.95 6.03 0.58
N PRO A 24 -7.59 6.30 -0.68
CA PRO A 24 -6.26 6.74 -1.08
C PRO A 24 -6.08 8.24 -0.87
N GLY A 25 -5.91 8.65 0.38
CA GLY A 25 -5.69 10.05 0.70
C GLY A 25 -5.78 10.39 2.18
N SER A 26 -5.18 11.52 2.54
CA SER A 26 -5.13 12.07 3.88
C SER A 26 -6.53 12.43 4.45
N ASN A 27 -7.48 12.71 3.57
CA ASN A 27 -8.88 13.05 3.91
C ASN A 27 -9.75 11.83 4.27
N PHE A 28 -9.28 10.61 4.02
CA PHE A 28 -10.01 9.39 4.37
C PHE A 28 -9.77 8.99 5.82
N ALA A 29 -10.80 8.48 6.48
CA ALA A 29 -10.71 8.00 7.86
C ALA A 29 -9.64 6.90 8.01
N ILE A 30 -8.89 7.00 9.11
CA ILE A 30 -7.88 6.01 9.51
C ILE A 30 -8.62 4.80 10.08
N ILE A 31 -8.29 3.61 9.57
CA ILE A 31 -8.75 2.31 10.08
C ILE A 31 -7.96 1.98 11.34
N ASP A 32 -6.64 1.96 11.19
CA ASP A 32 -5.66 1.66 12.22
C ASP A 32 -4.28 2.22 11.83
N LYS A 33 -3.30 1.98 12.70
CA LYS A 33 -1.90 2.27 12.46
C LYS A 33 -1.12 0.97 12.43
N LEU A 34 -0.43 0.72 11.32
CA LEU A 34 0.42 -0.44 11.17
C LEU A 34 1.82 -0.12 11.73
N PRO A 35 2.35 -0.90 12.68
CA PRO A 35 3.66 -0.64 13.24
C PRO A 35 4.77 -0.90 12.22
N ALA A 36 5.97 -0.37 12.49
CA ALA A 36 7.18 -0.72 11.75
C ALA A 36 7.38 -2.25 11.67
N ASP A 37 7.96 -2.71 10.56
CA ASP A 37 8.22 -4.12 10.25
C ASP A 37 6.96 -5.01 10.15
N GLN A 38 5.75 -4.43 10.25
CA GLN A 38 4.50 -5.17 10.09
C GLN A 38 4.43 -5.78 8.68
N PRO A 39 4.37 -7.13 8.57
CA PRO A 39 4.18 -7.79 7.29
C PRO A 39 2.79 -7.50 6.73
N LEU A 40 2.71 -7.36 5.42
CA LEU A 40 1.47 -7.12 4.69
C LEU A 40 1.51 -7.75 3.31
N ILE A 41 0.33 -7.93 2.74
CA ILE A 41 0.15 -8.38 1.37
C ILE A 41 -0.47 -7.21 0.60
N VAL A 42 0.19 -6.80 -0.48
CA VAL A 42 -0.30 -5.79 -1.41
C VAL A 42 -1.10 -6.49 -2.51
N LEU A 43 -2.37 -6.08 -2.66
CA LEU A 43 -3.28 -6.66 -3.64
C LEU A 43 -3.37 -5.83 -4.92
N CYS A 44 -3.33 -4.50 -4.79
CA CYS A 44 -3.39 -3.55 -5.89
C CYS A 44 -2.94 -2.17 -5.40
N TYR A 45 -2.69 -1.27 -6.35
CA TYR A 45 -2.46 0.14 -6.03
C TYR A 45 -3.50 1.05 -6.70
N THR A 46 -3.63 2.26 -6.22
CA THR A 46 -4.38 3.34 -6.85
C THR A 46 -3.66 4.67 -6.68
N ARG A 47 -4.06 5.70 -7.42
CA ARG A 47 -3.51 7.06 -7.27
C ARG A 47 -4.41 7.85 -6.31
N GLY A 48 -3.81 8.67 -5.46
CA GLY A 48 -4.47 9.42 -4.40
C GLY A 48 -3.77 10.73 -4.07
N ASP A 49 -3.91 11.17 -2.82
CA ASP A 49 -3.13 12.32 -2.33
C ASP A 49 -1.63 12.00 -2.38
N THR A 50 -0.81 12.98 -2.75
CA THR A 50 0.64 12.86 -2.67
C THR A 50 1.10 12.90 -1.21
N GLU A 51 1.82 11.88 -0.79
CA GLU A 51 2.43 11.79 0.54
C GLU A 51 3.96 11.81 0.44
N SER A 52 4.60 12.35 1.47
CA SER A 52 6.06 12.40 1.58
C SER A 52 6.52 11.84 2.91
N TRP A 53 7.59 11.07 2.88
CA TRP A 53 8.21 10.49 4.07
C TRP A 53 9.73 10.51 3.97
N THR A 54 10.40 10.86 5.06
CA THR A 54 11.87 10.86 5.14
C THR A 54 12.35 9.62 5.89
N ALA A 55 13.13 8.81 5.20
CA ALA A 55 13.73 7.61 5.77
C ALA A 55 14.88 7.94 6.74
N SER A 56 15.31 6.94 7.51
CA SER A 56 16.38 7.05 8.51
C SER A 56 17.74 7.41 7.92
N ASN A 57 17.96 7.13 6.63
CA ASN A 57 19.14 7.54 5.88
C ASN A 57 19.10 9.01 5.42
N GLY A 58 18.04 9.76 5.75
CA GLY A 58 17.83 11.15 5.35
C GLY A 58 17.25 11.33 3.94
N GLN A 59 16.99 10.25 3.21
CA GLN A 59 16.35 10.30 1.89
C GLN A 59 14.84 10.52 2.04
N SER A 60 14.32 11.49 1.30
CA SER A 60 12.88 11.72 1.20
C SER A 60 12.29 10.99 -0.01
N TYR A 61 11.19 10.30 0.23
CA TYR A 61 10.38 9.62 -0.75
C TYR A 61 9.05 10.35 -0.88
N THR A 62 8.57 10.50 -2.10
CA THR A 62 7.27 11.12 -2.40
C THR A 62 6.55 10.23 -3.40
N SER A 63 5.29 9.88 -3.10
CA SER A 63 4.46 9.07 -3.98
C SER A 63 3.00 9.51 -3.83
N ASP A 64 2.26 9.50 -4.92
CA ASP A 64 0.81 9.58 -4.97
C ASP A 64 0.18 8.18 -5.15
N ALA A 65 0.99 7.12 -5.14
CA ALA A 65 0.50 5.75 -5.12
C ALA A 65 0.09 5.33 -3.70
N TRP A 66 -1.06 4.66 -3.63
CA TRP A 66 -1.64 4.10 -2.41
C TRP A 66 -1.91 2.63 -2.63
N ASP A 67 -1.29 1.79 -1.81
CA ASP A 67 -1.40 0.35 -1.87
C ASP A 67 -2.57 -0.12 -1.03
N PHE A 68 -3.42 -0.94 -1.64
CA PHE A 68 -4.43 -1.68 -0.92
C PHE A 68 -3.80 -2.93 -0.31
N VAL A 69 -3.71 -2.93 1.01
CA VAL A 69 -2.99 -3.94 1.78
C VAL A 69 -3.90 -4.69 2.75
N VAL A 70 -3.57 -5.95 2.97
CA VAL A 70 -4.16 -6.81 4.02
C VAL A 70 -3.04 -7.39 4.88
N THR A 71 -3.31 -7.60 6.16
CA THR A 71 -2.37 -8.21 7.13
C THR A 71 -2.69 -9.68 7.44
N GLY A 72 -3.76 -10.22 6.86
CA GLY A 72 -4.15 -11.64 6.97
C GLY A 72 -5.50 -11.94 6.32
N ASP A 73 -5.91 -13.21 6.33
CA ASP A 73 -7.07 -13.71 5.57
C ASP A 73 -8.43 -13.11 6.00
N GLN A 74 -8.54 -12.65 7.25
CA GLN A 74 -9.76 -12.03 7.79
C GLN A 74 -9.72 -10.50 7.72
N ASP A 75 -8.64 -9.93 7.22
CA ASP A 75 -8.47 -8.49 7.13
C ASP A 75 -9.27 -7.95 5.93
N ARG A 76 -10.11 -6.96 6.21
CA ARG A 76 -10.92 -6.29 5.18
C ARG A 76 -10.09 -5.37 4.30
N GLY A 77 -8.85 -5.11 4.70
CA GLY A 77 -7.87 -4.32 3.98
C GLY A 77 -8.08 -2.82 4.07
N GLY A 78 -7.11 -2.09 3.56
CA GLY A 78 -7.13 -0.64 3.51
C GLY A 78 -5.97 -0.08 2.71
N TYR A 79 -5.98 1.23 2.51
CA TYR A 79 -4.98 1.93 1.72
C TYR A 79 -3.87 2.48 2.61
N VAL A 80 -2.63 2.23 2.24
CA VAL A 80 -1.43 2.81 2.86
C VAL A 80 -0.63 3.50 1.76
N ALA A 81 -0.07 4.67 2.06
CA ALA A 81 0.79 5.36 1.10
C ALA A 81 2.01 4.49 0.78
N ASP A 82 2.31 4.33 -0.51
CA ASP A 82 3.41 3.49 -1.02
C ASP A 82 4.76 3.86 -0.39
N VAL A 83 5.01 5.15 -0.14
CA VAL A 83 6.23 5.63 0.55
C VAL A 83 6.41 5.08 1.97
N LEU A 84 5.38 4.47 2.57
CA LEU A 84 5.42 3.87 3.90
C LEU A 84 5.57 2.35 3.87
N ILE A 85 5.60 1.74 2.68
CA ILE A 85 5.77 0.31 2.49
C ILE A 85 7.11 0.02 1.81
N TYR A 86 7.79 -1.00 2.31
CA TYR A 86 8.92 -1.63 1.68
C TYR A 86 8.43 -2.88 0.92
N THR A 87 8.48 -2.84 -0.42
CA THR A 87 8.06 -3.93 -1.33
C THR A 87 9.22 -4.45 -2.20
N ASP A 88 10.47 -4.29 -1.74
CA ASP A 88 11.71 -4.59 -2.49
C ASP A 88 11.84 -3.86 -3.85
N GLY A 89 10.96 -2.89 -4.16
CA GLY A 89 10.98 -2.11 -5.40
C GLY A 89 9.82 -1.11 -5.49
N ASP A 90 9.58 -0.53 -6.67
CA ASP A 90 8.41 0.33 -6.91
C ASP A 90 7.21 -0.53 -7.30
N ILE A 91 6.19 -0.55 -6.44
CA ILE A 91 5.01 -1.40 -6.62
C ILE A 91 4.26 -1.08 -7.92
N THR A 92 4.28 0.17 -8.38
CA THR A 92 3.63 0.58 -9.64
C THR A 92 4.36 0.03 -10.86
N GLN A 93 5.68 -0.14 -10.78
CA GLN A 93 6.49 -0.80 -11.80
C GLN A 93 6.31 -2.32 -11.77
N GLN A 94 6.25 -2.90 -10.56
CA GLN A 94 6.06 -4.35 -10.38
C GLN A 94 4.69 -4.81 -10.88
N LEU A 95 3.63 -4.08 -10.53
CA LEU A 95 2.25 -4.42 -10.88
C LEU A 95 1.83 -3.91 -12.27
N GLY A 96 2.49 -2.86 -12.77
CA GLY A 96 2.13 -2.20 -14.02
C GLY A 96 0.68 -1.70 -14.05
N ALA A 97 0.13 -1.42 -15.23
CA ALA A 97 -1.25 -0.94 -15.38
C ALA A 97 -2.31 -1.98 -14.94
N GLN A 98 -1.93 -3.26 -14.90
CA GLN A 98 -2.84 -4.37 -14.63
C GLN A 98 -3.07 -4.65 -13.14
N GLY A 99 -2.19 -4.17 -12.25
CA GLY A 99 -2.40 -4.26 -10.80
C GLY A 99 -2.98 -2.99 -10.18
N THR A 100 -3.60 -2.13 -10.98
CA THR A 100 -4.45 -1.07 -10.44
C THR A 100 -5.69 -1.68 -9.79
N CYS A 101 -6.20 -1.07 -8.72
CA CYS A 101 -7.37 -1.58 -8.02
C CYS A 101 -8.62 -1.62 -8.91
N ASP A 102 -8.73 -0.74 -9.90
CA ASP A 102 -9.82 -0.78 -10.88
C ASP A 102 -9.70 -1.96 -11.84
N ALA A 103 -8.49 -2.25 -12.33
CA ALA A 103 -8.25 -3.44 -13.16
C ALA A 103 -8.51 -4.74 -12.38
N LEU A 104 -8.10 -4.80 -11.11
CA LEU A 104 -8.40 -5.94 -10.23
C LEU A 104 -9.91 -6.11 -10.04
N ARG A 105 -10.63 -5.02 -9.74
CA ARG A 105 -12.10 -5.04 -9.61
C ARG A 105 -12.80 -5.53 -10.88
N GLN A 106 -12.38 -5.06 -12.05
CA GLN A 106 -12.96 -5.49 -13.33
C GLN A 106 -12.76 -7.00 -13.57
N ARG A 107 -11.59 -7.55 -13.22
CA ARG A 107 -11.32 -8.99 -13.32
C ARG A 107 -12.18 -9.81 -12.36
N LEU A 108 -12.38 -9.32 -11.13
CA LEU A 108 -13.21 -10.01 -10.14
C LEU A 108 -14.71 -9.93 -10.47
N ALA A 109 -15.15 -8.87 -11.15
CA ALA A 109 -16.54 -8.70 -11.57
C ALA A 109 -16.91 -9.56 -12.80
N ASN A 110 -15.94 -9.95 -13.62
CA ASN A 110 -16.12 -10.78 -14.81
C ASN A 110 -15.32 -12.10 -14.67
N PRO A 111 -15.79 -13.05 -13.83
CA PRO A 111 -15.10 -14.32 -13.59
C PRO A 111 -15.05 -15.26 -14.81
#